data_AF-A0A7Y9MCS3-F1
#
_entry.id   AF-A0A7Y9MCS3-F1
#
_cell.length_a   1.000
_cell.length_b   1.000
_cell.length_c   1.000
_cell.angle_alpha   90.00
_cell.angle_beta   90.00
_cell.angle_gamma   90.00
#
_symmetry.space_group_name_H-M   'P 1'
#
loop_
_entity.id
_entity.type
_entity.pdbx_description
1 polymer ?
#
loop_
_entity_poly.entity_id
_entity_poly.type
_entity_poly.pdbx_seq_one_letter_code
_entity_poly.pdbx_strand_id
1 'polypeptide(L)'
;MAQQIKMSATAIELEFEEAAPDASHGGAPVVDRFGMPLTPNAARMMPVATLQAAMSKALAHLKRTTPAELLKGGAGSADGTSALDSIEVIWLLAKMKRAFGHSVLDLSNVPRSQWSTLGAVSALVHDAIAEMP
;
A
#
# COMPACT_ATOMS: atom_id res chain seq x y z
N MET A 1 -35.41 59.66 -12.94
CA MET A 1 -33.96 59.53 -13.23
C MET A 1 -33.40 58.49 -12.28
N ALA A 2 -33.10 57.30 -12.78
CA ALA A 2 -32.58 56.18 -12.01
C ALA A 2 -31.07 56.09 -12.20
N GLN A 3 -30.29 56.03 -11.12
CA GLN A 3 -28.86 55.76 -11.16
C GLN A 3 -28.48 54.69 -10.14
N GLN A 4 -28.38 53.48 -10.69
CA GLN A 4 -27.25 52.56 -10.62
C GLN A 4 -26.75 52.10 -9.24
N ILE A 5 -27.28 50.94 -8.84
CA ILE A 5 -26.72 50.02 -7.85
C ILE A 5 -25.38 49.51 -8.40
N LYS A 6 -24.27 49.87 -7.74
CA LYS A 6 -22.96 49.25 -7.97
C LYS A 6 -22.99 47.84 -7.35
N MET A 7 -23.25 46.83 -8.16
CA MET A 7 -22.95 45.44 -7.81
C MET A 7 -21.48 45.18 -8.13
N SER A 8 -20.63 45.11 -7.09
CA SER A 8 -19.28 44.59 -7.23
C SER A 8 -19.38 43.07 -7.34
N ALA A 9 -19.13 42.55 -8.53
CA ALA A 9 -18.90 41.13 -8.75
C ALA A 9 -17.53 40.79 -8.15
N THR A 10 -17.53 40.11 -7.01
CA THR A 10 -16.34 39.44 -6.49
C THR A 10 -16.01 38.32 -7.46
N ALA A 11 -15.05 38.58 -8.36
CA ALA A 11 -14.40 37.54 -9.12
C ALA A 11 -13.66 36.64 -8.13
N ILE A 12 -14.13 35.40 -8.01
CA ILE A 12 -13.39 34.33 -7.34
C ILE A 12 -12.33 33.92 -8.35
N GLU A 13 -11.15 34.52 -8.23
CA GLU A 13 -9.94 34.00 -8.87
C GLU A 13 -9.60 32.68 -8.16
N LEU A 14 -10.05 31.57 -8.74
CA LEU A 14 -9.52 30.24 -8.47
C LEU A 14 -8.09 30.23 -9.02
N GLU A 15 -7.13 30.62 -8.17
CA GLU A 15 -5.72 30.33 -8.39
C GLU A 15 -5.57 28.80 -8.41
N PHE A 16 -5.60 28.24 -9.62
CA PHE A 16 -5.02 26.93 -9.87
C PHE A 16 -3.51 27.12 -9.77
N GLU A 17 -2.99 26.92 -8.56
CA GLU A 17 -1.56 26.71 -8.34
C GLU A 17 -1.18 25.41 -9.08
N GLU A 18 -0.79 25.58 -10.33
CA GLU A 18 -0.07 24.59 -11.12
C GLU A 18 1.24 24.32 -10.36
N ALA A 19 1.22 23.26 -9.54
CA ALA A 19 2.39 22.84 -8.80
C ALA A 19 3.52 22.50 -9.78
N ALA A 20 4.43 23.47 -9.95
CA ALA A 20 5.73 23.22 -10.53
C ALA A 20 6.44 22.14 -9.71
N PRO A 21 7.16 21.19 -10.34
CA PRO A 21 7.85 20.13 -9.62
C PRO A 21 9.04 20.72 -8.88
N ASP A 22 8.85 21.03 -7.59
CA ASP A 22 9.96 21.39 -6.71
C ASP A 22 10.87 20.18 -6.51
N ALA A 23 12.05 20.26 -7.10
CA ALA A 23 13.13 19.33 -6.93
C ALA A 23 13.75 19.53 -5.53
N SER A 24 13.17 18.89 -4.52
CA SER A 24 13.79 18.70 -3.21
C SER A 24 13.88 17.22 -2.83
N HIS A 25 15.03 16.86 -2.28
CA HIS A 25 15.53 15.52 -2.02
C HIS A 25 14.69 14.78 -0.97
N GLY A 26 13.91 13.80 -1.42
CA GLY A 26 13.12 12.91 -0.58
C GLY A 26 12.07 12.18 -1.41
N GLY A 27 12.52 11.44 -2.43
CA GLY A 27 11.63 10.83 -3.42
C GLY A 27 10.52 10.01 -2.74
N ALA A 28 9.28 10.47 -2.86
CA ALA A 28 8.13 9.73 -2.40
C ALA A 28 8.19 8.30 -2.99
N PRO A 29 7.99 7.25 -2.18
CA PRO A 29 8.11 5.88 -2.66
C PRO A 29 7.16 5.69 -3.84
N VAL A 30 7.70 5.18 -4.96
CA VAL A 30 6.92 4.88 -6.15
C VAL A 30 6.05 3.66 -5.83
N VAL A 31 4.74 3.86 -5.73
CA VAL A 31 3.76 2.85 -5.30
C VAL A 31 2.62 2.65 -6.31
N ASP A 32 2.01 1.47 -6.28
CA ASP A 32 0.82 1.15 -7.07
C ASP A 32 -0.45 1.77 -6.45
N ARG A 33 -1.60 1.59 -7.13
CA ARG A 33 -2.89 2.13 -6.68
C ARG A 33 -3.36 1.63 -5.30
N PHE A 34 -2.73 0.60 -4.76
CA PHE A 34 -3.01 0.04 -3.43
C PHE A 34 -1.95 0.42 -2.40
N GLY A 35 -0.91 1.15 -2.81
CA GLY A 35 0.24 1.49 -1.98
C GLY A 35 1.33 0.43 -1.97
N MET A 36 1.27 -0.60 -2.84
CA MET A 36 2.34 -1.59 -2.93
C MET A 36 3.56 -0.97 -3.62
N PRO A 37 4.79 -1.25 -3.17
CA PRO A 37 5.97 -0.67 -3.79
C PRO A 37 6.11 -1.13 -5.24
N LEU A 38 6.49 -0.22 -6.13
CA LEU A 38 6.79 -0.50 -7.55
C LEU A 38 8.29 -0.63 -7.82
N THR A 39 9.12 -0.27 -6.85
CA THR A 39 10.58 -0.40 -6.93
C THR A 39 11.13 -1.04 -5.66
N PRO A 40 12.30 -1.70 -5.72
CA PRO A 40 12.95 -2.26 -4.53
C PRO A 40 13.28 -1.20 -3.48
N ASN A 41 13.71 -0.01 -3.92
CA ASN A 41 14.03 1.10 -3.01
C ASN A 41 12.78 1.60 -2.27
N ALA A 42 11.65 1.74 -2.97
CA ALA A 42 10.38 2.10 -2.33
C ALA A 42 9.96 1.06 -1.28
N ALA A 43 10.18 -0.22 -1.56
CA ALA A 43 9.89 -1.30 -0.64
C ALA A 43 10.79 -1.30 0.61
N ARG A 44 12.09 -1.03 0.46
CA ARG A 44 13.06 -0.92 1.58
C ARG A 44 12.77 0.25 2.52
N MET A 45 12.21 1.33 1.98
CA MET A 45 11.87 2.52 2.78
C MET A 45 10.50 2.40 3.49
N MET A 46 9.72 1.34 3.21
CA MET A 46 8.40 1.16 3.81
C MET A 46 8.48 0.50 5.18
N PRO A 47 7.91 1.12 6.24
CA PRO A 47 7.69 0.43 7.49
C PRO A 47 6.78 -0.79 7.31
N VAL A 48 6.99 -1.84 8.11
CA VAL A 48 6.14 -3.06 8.13
C VAL A 48 4.65 -2.71 8.18
N ALA A 49 4.24 -1.73 9.00
CA ALA A 49 2.85 -1.32 9.12
C ALA A 49 2.29 -0.73 7.80
N THR A 50 3.09 0.03 7.05
CA THR A 50 2.70 0.60 5.75
C THR A 50 2.61 -0.51 4.70
N LEU A 51 3.56 -1.45 4.70
CA LEU A 51 3.52 -2.62 3.82
C LEU A 51 2.29 -3.49 4.10
N GLN A 52 2.00 -3.74 5.37
CA GLN A 52 0.81 -4.49 5.79
C GLN A 52 -0.48 -3.79 5.37
N ALA A 53 -0.56 -2.46 5.51
CA ALA A 53 -1.71 -1.69 5.04
C ALA A 53 -1.88 -1.77 3.51
N ALA A 54 -0.78 -1.73 2.76
CA ALA A 54 -0.81 -1.89 1.30
C ALA A 54 -1.26 -3.30 0.89
N MET A 55 -0.72 -4.35 1.54
CA MET A 55 -1.12 -5.73 1.31
C MET A 55 -2.58 -5.96 1.69
N SER A 56 -3.08 -5.36 2.79
CA SER A 56 -4.48 -5.39 3.19
C SER A 56 -5.40 -4.79 2.11
N LYS A 57 -5.04 -3.62 1.57
CA LYS A 57 -5.80 -2.98 0.48
C LYS A 57 -5.81 -3.83 -0.78
N ALA A 58 -4.66 -4.41 -1.15
CA ALA A 58 -4.55 -5.29 -2.29
C ALA A 58 -5.41 -6.56 -2.12
N LEU A 59 -5.38 -7.17 -0.94
CA LEU A 59 -6.14 -8.38 -0.64
C LEU A 59 -7.65 -8.10 -0.57
N ALA A 60 -8.05 -6.98 0.03
CA ALA A 60 -9.45 -6.54 0.05
C ALA A 60 -9.99 -6.39 -1.39
N HIS A 61 -9.18 -5.83 -2.29
CA HIS A 61 -9.53 -5.76 -3.70
C HIS A 61 -9.67 -7.14 -4.36
N LEU A 62 -8.74 -8.07 -4.11
CA LEU A 62 -8.82 -9.45 -4.61
C LEU A 62 -10.12 -10.14 -4.18
N LYS A 63 -10.48 -9.98 -2.89
CA LYS A 63 -11.68 -10.59 -2.28
C LYS A 63 -12.97 -9.81 -2.53
N ARG A 64 -12.91 -8.70 -3.30
CA ARG A 64 -14.05 -7.79 -3.55
C ARG A 64 -14.73 -7.32 -2.26
N THR A 65 -13.94 -7.03 -1.24
CA THR A 65 -14.38 -6.57 0.08
C THR A 65 -13.66 -5.28 0.45
N THR A 66 -14.04 -4.66 1.57
CA THR A 66 -13.33 -3.50 2.11
C THR A 66 -12.19 -3.93 3.06
N PRO A 67 -11.13 -3.11 3.22
CA PRO A 67 -10.08 -3.41 4.20
C PRO A 67 -10.63 -3.58 5.64
N ALA A 68 -11.67 -2.83 5.99
CA ALA A 68 -12.31 -2.94 7.31
C ALA A 68 -13.00 -4.30 7.51
N GLU A 69 -13.68 -4.83 6.49
CA GLU A 69 -14.30 -6.16 6.54
C GLU A 69 -13.25 -7.28 6.56
N LEU A 70 -12.16 -7.12 5.81
CA LEU A 70 -11.04 -8.04 5.83
C LEU A 70 -10.46 -8.18 7.26
N LEU A 71 -10.25 -7.05 7.94
CA LEU A 71 -9.70 -7.01 9.30
C LEU A 71 -10.68 -7.57 10.35
N LYS A 72 -11.99 -7.42 10.16
CA LYS A 72 -13.01 -8.07 11.03
C LYS A 72 -12.91 -9.60 11.00
N GLY A 73 -12.49 -10.18 9.88
CA GLY A 73 -12.21 -11.62 9.76
C GLY A 73 -10.95 -12.10 10.49
N GLY A 74 -10.12 -11.19 11.00
CA GLY A 74 -8.87 -11.50 11.71
C GLY A 74 -9.01 -11.78 13.21
N ALA A 75 -10.24 -11.70 13.77
CA ALA A 75 -10.50 -11.83 15.21
C ALA A 75 -10.10 -13.19 15.84
N GLY A 76 -9.66 -14.18 15.04
CA GLY A 76 -9.18 -15.49 15.51
C GLY A 76 -7.70 -15.79 15.22
N SER A 77 -6.96 -14.87 14.61
CA SER A 77 -5.54 -15.06 14.30
C SER A 77 -4.65 -14.65 15.48
N ALA A 78 -3.52 -15.34 15.67
CA ALA A 78 -2.59 -15.10 16.77
C ALA A 78 -2.01 -13.67 16.80
N ASP A 79 -1.95 -13.00 15.65
CA ASP A 79 -1.44 -11.63 15.50
C ASP A 79 -2.55 -10.59 15.32
N GLY A 80 -3.83 -10.99 15.45
CA GLY A 80 -4.99 -10.11 15.26
C GLY A 80 -5.23 -9.66 13.81
N THR A 81 -4.52 -10.22 12.83
CA THR A 81 -4.68 -9.90 11.41
C THR A 81 -5.47 -10.96 10.65
N SER A 82 -5.89 -10.66 9.43
CA SER A 82 -6.67 -11.61 8.61
C SER A 82 -5.86 -12.88 8.32
N ALA A 83 -6.47 -14.04 8.54
CA ALA A 83 -5.89 -15.31 8.12
C ALA A 83 -5.77 -15.36 6.59
N LEU A 84 -4.69 -15.97 6.11
CA LEU A 84 -4.38 -16.11 4.69
C LEU A 84 -4.35 -17.57 4.26
N ASP A 85 -4.89 -17.83 3.07
CA ASP A 85 -4.64 -19.08 2.35
C ASP A 85 -3.39 -18.99 1.46
N SER A 86 -2.94 -20.13 0.95
CA SER A 86 -1.73 -20.20 0.11
C SER A 86 -1.86 -19.41 -1.20
N ILE A 87 -3.06 -19.33 -1.78
CA ILE A 87 -3.31 -18.62 -3.04
C ILE A 87 -3.21 -17.11 -2.79
N GLU A 88 -3.78 -16.62 -1.69
CA GLU A 88 -3.71 -15.23 -1.27
C GLU A 88 -2.26 -14.78 -1.04
N VAL A 89 -1.45 -15.58 -0.34
CA VAL A 89 -0.02 -15.27 -0.13
C VAL A 89 0.75 -15.27 -1.45
N ILE A 90 0.57 -16.29 -2.30
CA ILE A 90 1.24 -16.36 -3.61
C ILE A 90 0.88 -15.14 -4.46
N TRP A 91 -0.39 -14.73 -4.45
CA TRP A 91 -0.85 -13.55 -5.19
C TRP A 91 -0.19 -12.25 -4.68
N LEU A 92 -0.07 -12.09 -3.35
CA LEU A 92 0.64 -10.95 -2.75
C LEU A 92 2.12 -10.93 -3.13
N LEU A 93 2.80 -12.09 -3.07
CA LEU A 93 4.20 -12.22 -3.47
C LEU A 93 4.38 -11.96 -4.98
N ALA A 94 3.45 -12.40 -5.82
CA ALA A 94 3.48 -12.13 -7.26
C ALA A 94 3.35 -10.63 -7.58
N LYS A 95 2.55 -9.88 -6.79
CA LYS A 95 2.54 -8.41 -6.89
C LYS A 95 3.88 -7.79 -6.54
N MET A 96 4.53 -8.30 -5.48
CA MET A 96 5.87 -7.83 -5.08
C MET A 96 6.94 -8.19 -6.11
N LYS A 97 6.84 -9.35 -6.76
CA LYS A 97 7.74 -9.76 -7.85
C LYS A 97 7.81 -8.72 -8.98
N ARG A 98 6.74 -7.97 -9.23
CA ARG A 98 6.76 -6.88 -10.22
C ARG A 98 7.77 -5.78 -9.85
N ALA A 99 7.96 -5.50 -8.57
CA ALA A 99 8.90 -4.49 -8.10
C ALA A 99 10.35 -5.02 -8.10
N PHE A 100 10.56 -6.29 -7.73
CA PHE A 100 11.89 -6.87 -7.55
C PHE A 100 12.41 -7.65 -8.77
N GLY A 101 11.57 -7.98 -9.74
CA GLY A 101 11.91 -8.86 -10.87
C GLY A 101 12.05 -10.34 -10.51
N HIS A 102 12.18 -10.68 -9.23
CA HIS A 102 12.25 -12.04 -8.70
C HIS A 102 11.29 -12.24 -7.51
N SER A 103 11.14 -13.49 -7.04
CA SER A 103 10.35 -13.74 -5.83
C SER A 103 11.06 -13.13 -4.63
N VAL A 104 10.30 -12.45 -3.77
CA VAL A 104 10.84 -11.85 -2.54
C VAL A 104 11.02 -12.91 -1.45
N LEU A 105 10.20 -13.96 -1.48
CA LEU A 105 10.18 -15.01 -0.49
C LEU A 105 9.98 -16.37 -1.16
N ASP A 106 10.62 -17.40 -0.61
CA ASP A 106 10.40 -18.79 -0.98
C ASP A 106 9.58 -19.51 0.11
N LEU A 107 8.28 -19.67 -0.14
CA LEU A 107 7.34 -20.29 0.80
C LEU A 107 7.63 -21.78 1.03
N SER A 108 8.38 -22.46 0.16
CA SER A 108 8.72 -23.88 0.35
C SER A 108 9.61 -24.11 1.57
N ASN A 109 10.37 -23.10 1.97
CA ASN A 109 11.26 -23.14 3.13
C ASN A 109 10.66 -22.49 4.39
N VAL A 110 9.43 -21.96 4.31
CA VAL A 110 8.77 -21.25 5.41
C VAL A 110 7.54 -22.04 5.89
N PRO A 111 7.51 -22.50 7.14
CA PRO A 111 6.38 -23.26 7.66
C PRO A 111 5.11 -22.40 7.69
N ARG A 112 3.95 -23.03 7.45
CA ARG A 112 2.65 -22.34 7.33
C ARG A 112 2.34 -21.41 8.50
N SER A 113 2.70 -21.80 9.71
CA SER A 113 2.48 -20.98 10.92
C SER A 113 3.17 -19.61 10.88
N GLN A 114 4.19 -19.43 10.03
CA GLN A 114 4.92 -18.17 9.89
C GLN A 114 4.38 -17.28 8.78
N TRP A 115 3.47 -17.76 7.93
CA TRP A 115 2.85 -16.96 6.86
C TRP A 115 1.32 -17.03 6.83
N SER A 116 0.68 -17.76 7.73
CA SER A 116 -0.78 -17.97 7.72
C SER A 116 -1.60 -16.72 8.04
N THR A 117 -0.97 -15.59 8.32
CA THR A 117 -1.61 -14.32 8.67
C THR A 117 -0.99 -13.18 7.90
N LEU A 118 -1.77 -12.13 7.68
CA LEU A 118 -1.30 -10.95 6.95
C LEU A 118 -0.13 -10.24 7.65
N GLY A 119 -0.17 -10.14 8.98
CA GLY A 119 0.92 -9.57 9.77
C GLY A 119 2.22 -10.37 9.59
N ALA A 120 2.14 -11.69 9.72
CA ALA A 120 3.31 -12.56 9.60
C ALA A 120 3.93 -12.52 8.19
N VAL A 121 3.11 -12.53 7.12
CA VAL A 121 3.61 -12.36 5.74
C VAL A 121 4.25 -10.99 5.54
N SER A 122 3.64 -9.93 6.07
CA SER A 122 4.18 -8.57 5.92
C SER A 122 5.54 -8.42 6.60
N ALA A 123 5.70 -9.01 7.79
CA ALA A 123 6.97 -9.05 8.51
C ALA A 123 8.03 -9.84 7.73
N LEU A 124 7.71 -11.08 7.31
CA LEU A 124 8.62 -11.91 6.53
C LEU A 124 9.09 -11.24 5.23
N VAL A 125 8.16 -10.60 4.51
CA VAL A 125 8.48 -9.88 3.28
C VAL A 125 9.37 -8.68 3.58
N HIS A 126 9.08 -7.91 4.63
CA HIS A 126 9.91 -6.77 5.03
C HIS A 126 11.34 -7.19 5.40
N ASP A 127 11.48 -8.26 6.19
CA ASP A 127 12.78 -8.77 6.61
C ASP A 127 13.58 -9.29 5.41
N ALA A 128 12.93 -10.04 4.51
CA ALA A 128 13.54 -10.50 3.27
C ALA A 128 14.02 -9.34 2.38
N ILE A 129 13.27 -8.24 2.31
CA ILE A 129 13.65 -7.04 1.56
C ILE A 129 14.87 -6.35 2.16
N ALA A 130 14.98 -6.34 3.49
CA ALA A 130 16.11 -5.74 4.20
C ALA A 130 17.40 -6.54 4.02
N GLU A 131 17.31 -7.86 3.84
CA GLU A 131 18.45 -8.75 3.62
C GLU A 131 18.96 -8.77 2.16
N MET A 132 18.20 -8.21 1.21
CA MET A 132 18.58 -8.20 -0.20
C MET A 132 19.66 -7.14 -0.50
N PRO A 133 20.70 -7.48 -1.30
CA PRO A 133 21.76 -6.55 -1.70
C PRO A 133 21.27 -5.38 -2.57
#